data_AF-A0A2C9KTW0-F1
#
_entry.id   AF-A0A2C9KTW0-F1
#
_cell.length_a   1.000
_cell.length_b   1.000
_cell.length_c   1.000
_cell.angle_alpha   90.00
_cell.angle_beta   90.00
_cell.angle_gamma   90.00
#
_symmetry.space_group_name_H-M   'P 1'
#
loop_
_entity.id
_entity.type
_entity.pdbx_description
1 polymer ?
#
loop_
_entity_poly.entity_id
_entity_poly.type
_entity_poly.pdbx_seq_one_letter_code
_entity_poly.pdbx_strand_id
1 'polypeptide(L)'
;MEQEDHEWELSKENVQPLKEGRSMSFLAAALHLDQEEHTLKNQQNEFEVELRTYSGDDPFDVWDRYIKWTEQNFPKGGHDGQQITLIERCLREYQTNEKYLNDVRYIRLWTKFVSLLCNYL
;
A
#
# COMPACT_ATOMS: atom_id res chain seq x y z
N MET A 1 22.38 -32.32 -4.10
CA MET A 1 21.29 -31.47 -4.64
C MET A 1 20.11 -31.71 -3.71
N GLU A 2 20.07 -30.94 -2.62
CA GLU A 2 19.17 -31.08 -1.47
C GLU A 2 18.72 -29.68 -1.08
N GLN A 3 17.74 -29.13 -1.81
CA GLN A 3 17.27 -27.75 -1.58
C GLN A 3 15.76 -27.58 -1.78
N GLU A 4 15.00 -28.68 -1.76
CA GLU A 4 13.53 -28.69 -1.86
C GLU A 4 12.82 -28.84 -0.49
N ASP A 5 13.53 -29.26 0.56
CA ASP A 5 12.91 -29.59 1.86
C ASP A 5 12.62 -28.38 2.76
N HIS A 6 13.11 -27.18 2.44
CA HIS A 6 12.98 -26.00 3.32
C HIS A 6 11.81 -25.06 3.01
N GLU A 7 11.20 -25.11 1.82
CA GLU A 7 10.07 -24.23 1.46
C GLU A 7 8.74 -24.68 2.06
N TRP A 8 8.57 -25.99 2.28
CA TRP A 8 7.37 -26.57 2.88
C TRP A 8 7.20 -26.23 4.35
N GLU A 9 8.27 -25.89 5.08
CA GLU A 9 8.18 -25.58 6.50
C GLU A 9 7.69 -24.16 6.78
N LEU A 10 7.99 -23.21 5.89
CA LEU A 10 7.66 -21.79 6.06
C LEU A 10 6.21 -21.45 5.68
N SER A 11 5.57 -22.28 4.86
CA SER A 11 4.19 -22.07 4.38
C SER A 11 3.10 -22.75 5.22
N LYS A 12 3.45 -23.38 6.35
CA LYS A 12 2.50 -24.19 7.14
C LYS A 12 1.46 -23.38 7.91
N GLU A 13 1.70 -22.09 8.18
CA GLU A 13 0.82 -21.28 9.04
C GLU A 13 -0.27 -20.47 8.31
N ASN A 14 -0.18 -20.31 6.98
CA ASN A 14 -1.12 -19.48 6.20
C ASN A 14 -2.21 -20.28 5.47
N VAL A 15 -2.28 -21.60 5.66
CA VAL A 15 -3.25 -22.46 4.96
C VAL A 15 -4.38 -22.87 5.89
N GLN A 16 -5.58 -22.30 5.66
CA GLN A 16 -6.82 -22.84 6.24
C GLN A 16 -7.04 -24.28 5.74
N PRO A 17 -7.26 -25.26 6.64
CA PRO A 17 -7.34 -26.66 6.23
C PRO A 17 -8.65 -26.93 5.47
N LEU A 18 -8.53 -27.33 4.20
CA LEU A 18 -9.62 -27.86 3.40
C LEU A 18 -9.41 -29.38 3.23
N LYS A 19 -10.49 -30.14 3.43
CA LYS A 19 -10.46 -31.60 3.64
C LYS A 19 -10.13 -32.44 2.41
N GLU A 20 -9.97 -31.85 1.23
CA GLU A 20 -9.68 -32.58 -0.01
C GLU A 20 -8.64 -31.78 -0.82
N GLY A 21 -7.48 -32.40 -1.06
CA GLY A 21 -6.24 -31.74 -1.54
C GLY A 21 -6.36 -31.00 -2.88
N ARG A 22 -5.46 -30.03 -3.11
CA ARG A 22 -5.48 -29.14 -4.30
C ARG A 22 -4.53 -29.61 -5.39
N SER A 23 -4.96 -29.48 -6.65
CA SER A 23 -4.19 -29.75 -7.87
C SER A 23 -3.04 -28.74 -8.07
N MET A 24 -1.89 -29.20 -8.57
CA MET A 24 -0.65 -28.44 -8.79
C MET A 24 -0.83 -27.17 -9.64
N SER A 25 -1.84 -27.13 -10.52
CA SER A 25 -2.15 -25.95 -11.33
C SER A 25 -2.67 -24.75 -10.52
N PHE A 26 -3.19 -24.97 -9.30
CA PHE A 26 -3.63 -23.89 -8.41
C PHE A 26 -2.49 -23.23 -7.64
N LEU A 27 -1.34 -23.91 -7.48
CA LEU A 27 -0.14 -23.35 -6.84
C LEU A 27 0.52 -22.28 -7.73
N ALA A 28 0.59 -22.50 -9.04
CA ALA A 28 1.12 -21.52 -9.99
C ALA A 28 0.26 -20.24 -10.05
N ALA A 29 -1.06 -20.36 -9.88
CA ALA A 29 -1.96 -19.20 -9.80
C ALA A 29 -1.81 -18.43 -8.47
N ALA A 30 -1.53 -19.12 -7.36
CA ALA A 30 -1.25 -18.48 -6.08
C ALA A 30 0.11 -17.76 -6.10
N LEU A 31 1.14 -18.33 -6.75
CA LEU A 31 2.46 -17.70 -6.89
C LEU A 31 2.41 -16.35 -7.63
N HIS A 32 1.56 -16.19 -8.63
CA HIS A 32 1.41 -14.91 -9.32
C HIS A 32 0.72 -13.84 -8.46
N LEU A 33 -0.22 -14.23 -7.59
CA LEU A 33 -0.85 -13.32 -6.62
C LEU A 33 0.14 -12.92 -5.51
N ASP A 34 0.97 -13.86 -5.04
CA ASP A 34 1.97 -13.63 -4.00
C ASP A 34 3.13 -12.75 -4.51
N GLN A 35 3.53 -12.91 -5.78
CA GLN A 35 4.51 -12.06 -6.43
C GLN A 35 4.03 -10.61 -6.58
N GLU A 36 2.76 -10.38 -6.93
CA GLU A 36 2.18 -9.04 -6.96
C GLU A 36 2.13 -8.44 -5.55
N GLU A 37 1.66 -9.17 -4.54
CA GLU A 37 1.58 -8.67 -3.17
C GLU A 37 2.97 -8.32 -2.60
N HIS A 38 3.97 -9.18 -2.80
CA HIS A 38 5.35 -8.90 -2.41
C HIS A 38 5.93 -7.69 -3.14
N THR A 39 5.64 -7.54 -4.44
CA THR A 39 6.11 -6.39 -5.22
C THR A 39 5.48 -5.09 -4.72
N LEU A 40 4.17 -5.09 -4.47
CA LEU A 40 3.46 -3.93 -3.91
C LEU A 40 3.99 -3.55 -2.53
N LYS A 41 4.24 -4.54 -1.68
CA LYS A 41 4.80 -4.31 -0.34
C LYS A 41 6.22 -3.75 -0.39
N ASN A 42 7.04 -4.21 -1.33
CA ASN A 42 8.38 -3.65 -1.54
C ASN A 42 8.31 -2.19 -2.00
N GLN A 43 7.48 -1.87 -2.99
CA GLN A 43 7.26 -0.49 -3.44
C GLN A 43 6.72 0.40 -2.31
N GLN A 44 5.80 -0.12 -1.49
CA GLN A 44 5.32 0.60 -0.32
C GLN A 44 6.45 0.92 0.67
N ASN A 45 7.33 -0.05 0.94
CA ASN A 45 8.49 0.15 1.81
C ASN A 45 9.47 1.19 1.23
N GLU A 46 9.67 1.22 -0.08
CA GLU A 46 10.50 2.23 -0.75
C GLU A 46 9.96 3.64 -0.51
N PHE A 47 8.64 3.85 -0.66
CA PHE A 47 8.01 5.13 -0.32
C PHE A 47 8.16 5.50 1.16
N GLU A 48 7.96 4.55 2.07
CA GLU A 48 8.14 4.81 3.52
C GLU A 48 9.59 5.13 3.89
N VAL A 49 10.57 4.53 3.20
CA VAL A 49 11.99 4.89 3.36
C VAL A 49 12.22 6.29 2.81
N GLU A 50 11.72 6.59 1.61
CA GLU A 50 11.86 7.91 0.98
C GLU A 50 11.27 9.00 1.88
N LEU A 51 10.07 8.79 2.44
CA LEU A 51 9.47 9.73 3.40
C LEU A 51 10.36 10.04 4.62
N ARG A 52 11.17 9.08 5.08
CA ARG A 52 12.07 9.27 6.23
C ARG A 52 13.42 9.87 5.88
N THR A 53 13.91 9.63 4.67
CA THR A 53 15.26 10.03 4.24
C THR A 53 15.28 11.23 3.31
N TYR A 54 14.13 11.62 2.77
CA TYR A 54 14.01 12.74 1.84
C TYR A 54 14.47 14.04 2.50
N SER A 55 15.36 14.74 1.80
CA SER A 55 16.00 15.98 2.25
C SER A 55 15.98 17.07 1.17
N GLY A 56 15.13 16.92 0.16
CA GLY A 56 14.92 17.92 -0.88
C GLY A 56 13.97 19.05 -0.46
N ASP A 57 13.74 19.98 -1.38
CA ASP A 57 12.96 21.19 -1.11
C ASP A 57 11.44 20.94 -1.05
N ASP A 58 10.92 19.88 -1.68
CA ASP A 58 9.48 19.57 -1.72
C ASP A 58 9.18 18.16 -1.14
N PRO A 59 9.22 17.99 0.20
CA PRO A 59 8.87 16.72 0.84
C PRO A 59 7.41 16.30 0.62
N PHE A 60 6.52 17.23 0.23
CA PHE A 60 5.14 16.92 -0.09
C PHE A 60 5.00 16.14 -1.42
N ASP A 61 5.95 16.27 -2.35
CA ASP A 61 5.97 15.50 -3.59
C ASP A 61 6.00 13.98 -3.36
N VAL A 62 6.78 13.53 -2.37
CA VAL A 62 6.86 12.10 -2.02
C VAL A 62 5.49 11.58 -1.58
N TRP A 63 4.76 12.38 -0.78
CA TRP A 63 3.40 12.05 -0.37
C TRP A 63 2.43 12.02 -1.55
N ASP A 64 2.46 13.01 -2.44
CA ASP A 64 1.60 13.05 -3.64
C ASP A 64 1.84 11.85 -4.55
N ARG A 65 3.10 11.45 -4.77
CA ARG A 65 3.45 10.24 -5.53
C ARG A 65 2.97 8.97 -4.84
N TYR A 66 3.18 8.85 -3.53
CA TYR A 66 2.78 7.67 -2.77
C TYR A 66 1.26 7.48 -2.80
N ILE A 67 0.48 8.54 -2.59
CA ILE A 67 -0.99 8.48 -2.64
C ILE A 67 -1.48 8.09 -4.03
N LYS A 68 -0.90 8.65 -5.10
CA LYS A 68 -1.21 8.26 -6.48
C LYS A 68 -0.87 6.80 -6.77
N TRP A 69 0.26 6.33 -6.26
CA TRP A 69 0.64 4.93 -6.37
C TRP A 69 -0.35 4.02 -5.65
N THR A 70 -0.79 4.37 -4.44
CA THR A 70 -1.83 3.62 -3.72
C THR A 70 -3.13 3.54 -4.54
N GLU A 71 -3.56 4.63 -5.17
CA GLU A 71 -4.77 4.63 -5.99
C GLU A 71 -4.71 3.73 -7.22
N GLN A 72 -3.54 3.67 -7.86
CA GLN A 72 -3.34 2.85 -9.05
C GLN A 72 -3.31 1.35 -8.71
N ASN A 73 -2.76 1.01 -7.55
CA ASN A 73 -2.56 -0.38 -7.15
C ASN A 73 -3.74 -0.95 -6.33
N PHE A 74 -4.60 -0.10 -5.78
CA PHE A 74 -5.76 -0.52 -4.98
C PHE A 74 -7.10 0.03 -5.52
N PRO A 75 -7.51 -0.30 -6.75
CA PRO A 75 -8.74 0.23 -7.36
C PRO A 75 -10.04 -0.41 -6.82
N LYS A 76 -9.95 -1.53 -6.08
CA LYS A 76 -11.10 -2.22 -5.49
C LYS A 76 -11.14 -1.86 -4.00
N GLY A 77 -12.25 -1.27 -3.55
CA GLY A 77 -12.43 -0.66 -2.22
C GLY A 77 -12.30 -1.55 -0.97
N GLY A 78 -11.52 -2.63 -1.03
CA GLY A 78 -11.07 -3.39 0.14
C GLY A 78 -9.91 -2.73 0.88
N HIS A 79 -9.19 -1.80 0.25
CA HIS A 79 -8.03 -1.10 0.84
C HIS A 79 -8.24 0.40 1.00
N ASP A 80 -9.48 0.90 0.89
CA ASP A 80 -9.75 2.33 1.09
C ASP A 80 -9.36 2.78 2.50
N GLY A 81 -9.37 1.88 3.49
CA GLY A 81 -8.82 2.13 4.83
C GLY A 81 -7.31 2.43 4.85
N GLN A 82 -6.53 1.78 3.99
CA GLN A 82 -5.09 2.05 3.86
C GLN A 82 -4.86 3.42 3.20
N GLN A 83 -5.64 3.75 2.17
CA GLN A 83 -5.57 5.04 1.51
C GLN A 83 -6.01 6.18 2.45
N ILE A 84 -7.12 6.02 3.18
CA ILE A 84 -7.58 6.99 4.19
C ILE A 84 -6.50 7.22 5.24
N THR A 85 -5.92 6.14 5.79
CA THR A 85 -4.86 6.24 6.80
C THR A 85 -3.63 6.97 6.26
N LEU A 86 -3.24 6.71 5.01
CA LEU A 86 -2.10 7.38 4.38
C LEU A 86 -2.36 8.87 4.19
N ILE A 87 -3.53 9.23 3.67
CA ILE A 87 -3.94 10.62 3.47
C ILE A 87 -4.04 11.34 4.82
N GLU A 88 -4.62 10.71 5.83
CA GLU A 88 -4.72 11.26 7.17
C GLU A 88 -3.33 11.57 7.77
N ARG A 89 -2.37 10.64 7.65
CA ARG A 89 -0.98 10.87 8.08
C ARG A 89 -0.39 12.10 7.38
N CYS A 90 -0.52 12.19 6.07
CA CYS A 90 -0.05 13.34 5.29
C CYS A 90 -0.69 14.66 5.77
N LEU A 91 -2.02 14.69 5.90
CA LEU A 91 -2.74 15.89 6.32
C LEU A 91 -2.32 16.34 7.72
N ARG A 92 -2.13 15.39 8.66
CA ARG A 92 -1.65 15.68 10.03
C ARG A 92 -0.23 16.23 10.05
N GLU A 93 0.63 15.77 9.15
CA GLU A 93 2.02 16.23 9.04
C GLU A 93 2.11 17.66 8.52
N TYR A 94 1.29 18.02 7.53
CA TYR A 94 1.36 19.32 6.85
C TYR A 94 0.32 20.36 7.32
N GLN A 95 -0.57 20.02 8.26
CA GLN A 95 -1.63 20.94 8.74
C GLN A 95 -1.13 22.29 9.27
N THR A 96 0.09 22.34 9.83
CA THR A 96 0.70 23.56 10.36
C THR A 96 1.73 24.17 9.42
N ASN A 97 1.97 23.56 8.26
CA ASN A 97 3.00 24.00 7.34
C ASN A 97 2.43 25.02 6.33
N GLU A 98 2.66 26.31 6.59
CA GLU A 98 2.17 27.41 5.77
C GLU A 98 2.60 27.33 4.29
N LYS A 99 3.72 26.65 4.00
CA LYS A 99 4.22 26.46 2.63
C LYS A 99 3.21 25.78 1.72
N TYR A 100 2.41 24.85 2.24
CA TYR A 100 1.50 24.02 1.44
C TYR A 100 0.02 24.38 1.62
N LEU A 101 -0.33 25.30 2.52
CA LEU A 101 -1.73 25.69 2.75
C LEU A 101 -2.40 26.24 1.49
N ASN A 102 -1.65 26.92 0.62
CA ASN A 102 -2.12 27.44 -0.65
C ASN A 102 -1.74 26.55 -1.85
N ASP A 103 -1.18 25.37 -1.63
CA ASP A 103 -0.85 24.43 -2.69
C ASP A 103 -2.12 23.70 -3.17
N VAL A 104 -2.35 23.72 -4.48
CA VAL A 104 -3.48 23.05 -5.12
C VAL A 104 -3.48 21.54 -4.83
N ARG A 105 -2.30 20.92 -4.72
CA ARG A 105 -2.17 19.49 -4.39
C ARG A 105 -2.69 19.20 -2.98
N TYR A 106 -2.40 20.07 -2.02
CA TYR A 106 -2.87 19.93 -0.64
C TYR A 106 -4.40 20.09 -0.52
N ILE A 107 -4.97 21.07 -1.23
CA ILE A 107 -6.43 21.26 -1.26
C ILE A 107 -7.15 20.07 -1.92
N ARG A 108 -6.58 19.54 -3.01
CA ARG A 108 -7.10 18.32 -3.66
C ARG A 108 -7.05 17.13 -2.72
N LEU A 109 -5.99 17.02 -1.91
CA LEU A 109 -5.86 15.96 -0.93
C LEU A 109 -6.93 16.04 0.16
N TRP A 110 -7.23 17.23 0.68
CA TRP A 110 -8.37 17.45 1.58
C TRP A 110 -9.71 17.06 0.97
N THR A 111 -9.94 17.45 -0.29
CA THR A 111 -11.18 17.10 -1.01
C THR A 111 -11.33 15.58 -1.13
N LYS A 112 -10.23 14.88 -1.45
CA LYS A 112 -10.18 13.43 -1.53
C LYS A 112 -10.44 12.77 -0.17
N PHE A 113 -9.83 13.27 0.90
CA PHE A 113 -10.06 12.75 2.25
C PHE A 113 -11.54 12.81 2.66
N VAL A 114 -12.20 13.96 2.44
CA VAL A 114 -13.63 14.12 2.73
C VAL A 114 -14.47 13.17 1.87
N SER A 115 -14.16 13.05 0.58
CA SER A 115 -14.88 12.11 -0.30
C SER A 115 -14.77 10.67 0.17
N LEU A 116 -13.58 10.23 0.60
CA LEU A 116 -13.36 8.87 1.09
C LEU A 116 -14.14 8.64 2.39
N LEU A 117 -14.14 9.59 3.33
CA LEU A 117 -14.93 9.48 4.56
C LEU A 117 -16.45 9.38 4.29
N CYS A 118 -16.97 10.15 3.33
CA CYS A 118 -18.38 10.10 2.96
C CYS A 118 -18.79 8.77 2.32
N ASN A 119 -17.87 8.06 1.65
CA ASN A 119 -18.17 6.75 1.07
C ASN A 119 -18.27 5.63 2.12
N TYR A 120 -17.81 5.89 3.35
CA TYR A 120 -17.84 4.96 4.48
C TYR A 120 -18.99 5.22 5.47
N LEU A 121 -19.77 6.29 5.27
CA LEU A 121 -20.95 6.67 6.06
C LEU A 121 -22.24 6.40 5.29
#